data_AF-A0A6A5A7F0-F1
#
_entry.id   AF-A0A6A5A7F0-F1
#
_cell.length_a   1.000
_cell.length_b   1.000
_cell.length_c   1.000
_cell.angle_alpha   90.00
_cell.angle_beta   90.00
_cell.angle_gamma   90.00
#
_symmetry.space_group_name_H-M   'P 1'
#
loop_
_entity.id
_entity.type
_entity.pdbx_description
1 polymer ?
#
loop_
_entity_poly.entity_id
_entity_poly.type
_entity_poly.pdbx_seq_one_letter_code
_entity_poly.pdbx_strand_id
1 'polypeptide(L)'
;AFETIPCGLVLRSIGYKSIPFAGVPFDVKRHVIPNVAGRVTASASPDAPVVPGLYCAGWIKRGPSGIIGTNINCARDTVASVLSDEGSLPPLALQPVAELHAKLRESGAPIVDWDMYRRIEAAEDAAGAAKGKPREKLTSIEDMLAVATQGH
;
A
#
# COMPACT_ATOMS: atom_id res chain seq x y z
N ALA A 1 -31.70 -23.20 -16.32
CA ALA A 1 -31.76 -24.30 -15.34
C ALA A 1 -30.63 -24.11 -14.33
N PHE A 2 -30.79 -24.57 -13.09
CA PHE A 2 -29.74 -24.55 -12.07
C PHE A 2 -29.16 -25.96 -11.89
N GLU A 3 -27.91 -26.04 -11.44
CA GLU A 3 -27.19 -27.29 -11.17
C GLU A 3 -26.62 -27.25 -9.75
N THR A 4 -26.65 -28.39 -9.04
CA THR A 4 -26.13 -28.54 -7.68
C THR A 4 -24.96 -29.51 -7.69
N ILE A 5 -23.79 -29.06 -7.20
CA ILE A 5 -22.56 -29.85 -7.14
C ILE A 5 -22.19 -30.11 -5.66
N PRO A 6 -22.18 -31.36 -5.18
CA PRO A 6 -21.73 -31.68 -3.82
C PRO A 6 -20.26 -31.32 -3.62
N CYS A 7 -19.94 -30.56 -2.56
CA CYS A 7 -18.56 -30.19 -2.21
C CYS A 7 -18.41 -29.99 -0.69
N GLY A 8 -17.20 -30.20 -0.17
CA GLY A 8 -16.86 -29.97 1.25
C GLY A 8 -16.23 -28.62 1.55
N LEU A 9 -15.78 -27.90 0.50
CA LEU A 9 -15.17 -26.57 0.61
C LEU A 9 -15.36 -25.80 -0.71
N VAL A 10 -15.63 -24.50 -0.60
CA VAL A 10 -15.70 -23.57 -1.73
C VAL A 10 -14.72 -22.44 -1.49
N LEU A 11 -13.82 -22.20 -2.44
CA LEU A 11 -12.85 -21.11 -2.40
C LEU A 11 -13.12 -20.14 -3.56
N ARG A 12 -13.38 -18.87 -3.23
CA ARG A 12 -13.64 -17.82 -4.22
C ARG A 12 -12.34 -17.09 -4.55
N SER A 13 -11.83 -17.29 -5.76
CA SER A 13 -10.67 -16.58 -6.31
C SER A 13 -11.06 -15.79 -7.55
N ILE A 14 -11.88 -14.75 -7.38
CA ILE A 14 -12.40 -13.91 -8.49
C ILE A 14 -11.88 -12.47 -8.45
N GLY A 15 -10.69 -12.30 -7.89
CA GLY A 15 -10.00 -11.02 -7.79
C GLY A 15 -10.23 -10.28 -6.47
N TYR A 16 -9.45 -9.21 -6.31
CA TYR A 16 -9.47 -8.34 -5.14
C TYR A 16 -10.21 -7.03 -5.43
N LYS A 17 -10.41 -6.21 -4.40
CA LYS A 17 -10.94 -4.85 -4.52
C LYS A 17 -10.20 -3.97 -3.54
N SER A 18 -9.81 -2.77 -3.97
CA SER A 18 -9.28 -1.76 -3.06
C SER A 18 -10.39 -1.21 -2.17
N ILE A 19 -10.01 -0.71 -1.00
CA ILE A 19 -10.89 -0.03 -0.06
C ILE A 19 -10.63 1.48 -0.09
N PRO A 20 -11.65 2.33 0.09
CA PRO A 20 -11.48 3.77 0.12
C PRO A 20 -10.73 4.23 1.39
N PHE A 21 -9.99 5.33 1.28
CA PHE A 21 -9.33 6.01 2.39
C PHE A 21 -10.02 7.36 2.64
N ALA A 22 -10.11 7.77 3.89
CA ALA A 22 -10.66 9.08 4.22
C ALA A 22 -9.81 10.20 3.59
N GLY A 23 -10.47 11.19 2.97
CA GLY A 23 -9.79 12.33 2.36
C GLY A 23 -9.19 12.09 0.96
N VAL A 24 -9.36 10.89 0.37
CA VAL A 24 -8.88 10.58 -0.97
C VAL A 24 -10.05 10.19 -1.89
N PRO A 25 -10.15 10.76 -3.11
CA PRO A 25 -11.17 10.37 -4.09
C PRO A 25 -11.11 8.89 -4.42
N PHE A 26 -12.28 8.27 -4.63
CA PHE A 26 -12.36 6.83 -4.90
C PHE A 26 -13.46 6.51 -5.92
N ASP A 27 -13.12 5.71 -6.93
CA ASP A 27 -14.08 5.16 -7.88
C ASP A 27 -14.63 3.85 -7.32
N VAL A 28 -15.83 3.89 -6.75
CA VAL A 28 -16.50 2.71 -6.17
C VAL A 28 -16.90 1.65 -7.19
N LYS A 29 -17.04 1.99 -8.47
CA LYS A 29 -17.39 1.02 -9.52
C LYS A 29 -16.15 0.22 -9.93
N ARG A 30 -15.02 0.90 -10.10
CA ARG A 30 -13.74 0.29 -10.52
C ARG A 30 -12.85 -0.15 -9.36
N HIS A 31 -13.16 0.27 -8.13
CA HIS A 31 -12.36 0.05 -6.92
C HIS A 31 -10.90 0.50 -7.03
N VAL A 32 -10.71 1.71 -7.56
CA VAL A 32 -9.40 2.37 -7.74
C VAL A 32 -9.47 3.84 -7.33
N ILE A 33 -8.32 4.47 -7.11
CA ILE A 33 -8.22 5.93 -7.05
C ILE A 33 -8.32 6.47 -8.48
N PRO A 34 -9.29 7.35 -8.80
CA PRO A 34 -9.42 7.90 -10.13
C PRO A 34 -8.20 8.78 -10.44
N ASN A 35 -7.65 8.62 -11.64
CA ASN A 35 -6.39 9.24 -12.01
C ASN A 35 -6.20 9.39 -13.53
N VAL A 36 -5.32 10.31 -13.92
CA VAL A 36 -4.81 10.48 -15.29
C VAL A 36 -3.29 10.34 -15.27
N ALA A 37 -2.76 9.31 -15.92
CA ALA A 37 -1.32 9.00 -15.91
C ALA A 37 -0.69 8.94 -14.49
N GLY A 38 -1.48 8.52 -13.49
CA GLY A 38 -1.06 8.46 -12.09
C GLY A 38 -1.30 9.73 -11.26
N ARG A 39 -1.70 10.86 -11.86
CA ARG A 39 -2.18 12.05 -11.11
C ARG A 39 -3.59 11.81 -10.62
N VAL A 40 -3.83 11.90 -9.32
CA VAL A 40 -5.17 11.66 -8.75
C VAL A 40 -6.13 12.77 -9.19
N THR A 41 -7.36 12.42 -9.56
CA THR A 41 -8.41 13.38 -9.90
C THR A 41 -9.41 13.53 -8.75
N ALA A 42 -10.03 14.70 -8.64
CA ALA A 42 -10.96 15.02 -7.54
C ALA A 42 -12.20 14.11 -7.50
N SER A 43 -12.55 13.46 -8.61
CA SER A 43 -13.59 12.44 -8.69
C SER A 43 -13.34 11.50 -9.87
N ALA A 44 -14.22 10.51 -10.05
CA ALA A 44 -14.22 9.61 -11.20
C ALA A 44 -14.85 10.22 -12.48
N SER A 45 -15.30 11.48 -12.43
CA SER A 45 -15.81 12.18 -13.62
C SER A 45 -14.67 12.40 -14.64
N PRO A 46 -14.92 12.24 -15.96
CA PRO A 46 -13.92 12.49 -17.00
C PRO A 46 -13.31 13.90 -16.95
N ASP A 47 -14.09 14.90 -16.55
CA ASP A 47 -13.68 16.30 -16.49
C ASP A 47 -13.18 16.72 -15.10
N ALA A 48 -13.01 15.77 -14.18
CA ALA A 48 -12.55 16.07 -12.82
C ALA A 48 -11.12 16.63 -12.86
N PRO A 49 -10.85 17.78 -12.22
CA PRO A 49 -9.50 18.32 -12.15
C PRO A 49 -8.57 17.39 -11.38
N VAL A 50 -7.29 17.45 -11.70
CA VAL A 50 -6.24 16.79 -10.91
C VAL A 50 -6.13 17.43 -9.52
N VAL A 51 -5.82 16.62 -8.51
CA VAL A 51 -5.45 17.07 -7.17
C VAL A 51 -3.93 17.28 -7.17
N PRO A 52 -3.43 18.54 -7.13
CA PRO A 52 -2.01 18.80 -7.22
C PRO A 52 -1.22 18.11 -6.10
N GLY A 53 -0.10 17.48 -6.44
CA GLY A 53 0.77 16.81 -5.48
C GLY A 53 0.29 15.43 -5.02
N LEU A 54 -0.86 14.92 -5.49
CA LEU A 54 -1.38 13.61 -5.13
C LEU A 54 -1.30 12.63 -6.31
N TYR A 55 -0.61 11.51 -6.10
CA TYR A 55 -0.34 10.50 -7.13
C TYR A 55 -0.67 9.10 -6.65
N CYS A 56 -0.88 8.18 -7.59
CA CYS A 56 -1.10 6.76 -7.30
C CYS A 56 -0.34 5.85 -8.28
N ALA A 57 -0.01 4.62 -7.85
CA ALA A 57 0.67 3.61 -8.66
C ALA A 57 0.21 2.19 -8.28
N GLY A 58 0.52 1.20 -9.11
CA GLY A 58 0.18 -0.21 -8.83
C GLY A 58 -1.32 -0.51 -8.92
N TRP A 59 -1.80 -1.44 -8.07
CA TRP A 59 -3.19 -1.91 -8.12
C TRP A 59 -4.21 -0.85 -7.72
N ILE A 60 -3.89 0.07 -6.81
CA ILE A 60 -4.81 1.17 -6.45
C ILE A 60 -5.03 2.14 -7.64
N LYS A 61 -4.11 2.18 -8.62
CA LYS A 61 -4.21 2.96 -9.86
C LYS A 61 -4.96 2.21 -10.98
N ARG A 62 -4.69 0.91 -11.16
CA ARG A 62 -5.11 0.13 -12.36
C ARG A 62 -6.13 -0.97 -12.08
N GLY A 63 -6.40 -1.28 -10.83
CA GLY A 63 -7.11 -2.48 -10.40
C GLY A 63 -6.17 -3.67 -10.17
N PRO A 64 -6.67 -4.75 -9.55
CA PRO A 64 -5.85 -5.87 -9.08
C PRO A 64 -5.55 -6.88 -10.18
N SER A 65 -4.83 -6.42 -11.20
CA SER A 65 -4.39 -7.24 -12.33
C SER A 65 -2.94 -6.96 -12.71
N GLY A 66 -2.32 -7.97 -13.33
CA GLY A 66 -0.93 -7.96 -13.72
C GLY A 66 0.02 -8.52 -12.64
N ILE A 67 1.25 -8.79 -13.07
CA ILE A 67 2.31 -9.34 -12.24
C ILE A 67 3.16 -8.21 -11.63
N ILE A 68 4.16 -8.58 -10.82
CA ILE A 68 5.13 -7.62 -10.23
C ILE A 68 5.72 -6.71 -11.31
N GLY A 69 6.14 -7.28 -12.45
CA GLY A 69 6.69 -6.50 -13.58
C GLY A 69 5.73 -5.46 -14.16
N THR A 70 4.42 -5.74 -14.18
CA THR A 70 3.40 -4.78 -14.63
C THR A 70 3.34 -3.57 -13.69
N ASN A 71 3.56 -3.77 -12.39
CA ASN A 71 3.57 -2.68 -11.42
C ASN A 71 4.84 -1.81 -11.52
N ILE A 72 5.98 -2.37 -11.92
CA ILE A 72 7.21 -1.61 -12.16
C ILE A 72 6.99 -0.55 -13.26
N ASN A 73 6.43 -0.96 -14.41
CA ASN A 73 6.17 -0.01 -15.50
C ASN A 73 5.09 1.01 -15.12
N CYS A 74 4.02 0.56 -14.47
CA CYS A 74 2.97 1.44 -13.95
C CYS A 74 3.51 2.54 -13.01
N ALA A 75 4.48 2.20 -12.15
CA ALA A 75 5.12 3.13 -11.24
C ALA A 75 6.04 4.11 -11.98
N ARG A 76 6.80 3.65 -12.99
CA ARG A 76 7.62 4.53 -13.84
C ARG A 76 6.79 5.62 -14.50
N ASP A 77 5.62 5.28 -15.04
CA ASP A 77 4.73 6.26 -15.65
C ASP A 77 4.24 7.31 -14.64
N THR A 78 3.92 6.88 -13.41
CA THR A 78 3.52 7.80 -12.35
C THR A 78 4.70 8.71 -11.94
N VAL A 79 5.91 8.17 -11.85
CA VAL A 79 7.11 8.97 -11.53
C VAL A 79 7.40 9.99 -12.63
N ALA A 80 7.24 9.63 -13.91
CA ALA A 80 7.37 10.57 -15.00
C ALA A 80 6.40 11.76 -14.86
N SER A 81 5.15 11.49 -14.44
CA SER A 81 4.18 12.54 -14.12
C SER A 81 4.64 13.42 -12.95
N VAL A 82 5.12 12.83 -11.85
CA VAL A 82 5.65 13.58 -10.69
C VAL A 82 6.77 14.53 -11.13
N LEU A 83 7.75 14.02 -11.89
CA LEU A 83 8.88 14.82 -12.36
C LEU A 83 8.45 15.94 -13.31
N SER A 84 7.47 15.69 -14.18
CA SER A 84 6.95 16.73 -15.08
C SER A 84 6.18 17.83 -14.37
N ASP A 85 5.64 17.54 -13.18
CA ASP A 85 4.84 18.50 -12.42
C ASP A 85 5.69 19.39 -11.51
N GLU A 86 6.94 19.04 -11.21
CA GLU A 86 7.81 19.68 -10.19
C GLU A 86 7.76 21.22 -10.21
N GLY A 87 7.85 21.84 -11.39
CA GLY A 87 7.81 23.31 -11.54
C GLY A 87 6.42 23.95 -11.52
N SER A 88 5.36 23.14 -11.55
CA SER A 88 3.95 23.58 -11.57
C SER A 88 3.20 23.32 -10.26
N LEU A 89 3.83 22.58 -9.33
CA LEU A 89 3.23 22.29 -8.03
C LEU A 89 3.08 23.57 -7.22
N PRO A 90 1.98 23.70 -6.45
CA PRO A 90 1.81 24.83 -5.54
C PRO A 90 2.99 24.85 -4.56
N PRO A 91 3.46 26.05 -4.14
CA PRO A 91 4.54 26.15 -3.18
C PRO A 91 4.15 25.41 -1.89
N LEU A 92 4.94 24.40 -1.55
CA LEU A 92 4.74 23.63 -0.32
C LEU A 92 5.51 24.31 0.81
N ALA A 93 4.82 24.63 1.90
CA ALA A 93 5.48 24.92 3.17
C ALA A 93 6.02 23.61 3.74
N LEU A 94 7.16 23.15 3.22
CA LEU A 94 7.77 21.89 3.65
C LEU A 94 8.06 21.95 5.15
N GLN A 95 7.38 21.10 5.92
CA GLN A 95 7.71 20.89 7.32
C GLN A 95 8.94 19.98 7.40
N PRO A 96 9.84 20.19 8.37
CA PRO A 96 10.92 19.24 8.64
C PRO A 96 10.39 17.82 8.85
N VAL A 97 11.09 16.82 8.31
CA VAL A 97 10.77 15.40 8.52
C VAL A 97 10.69 15.05 10.02
N ALA A 98 11.48 15.74 10.86
CA ALA A 98 11.43 15.58 12.31
C ALA A 98 10.04 15.86 12.90
N GLU A 99 9.30 16.82 12.36
CA GLU A 99 7.93 17.12 12.82
C GLU A 99 6.93 16.03 12.42
N LEU A 100 7.10 15.43 11.23
CA LEU A 100 6.31 14.26 10.84
C LEU A 100 6.58 13.10 11.81
N HIS A 101 7.84 12.84 12.13
CA HIS A 101 8.22 11.80 13.08
C HIS A 101 7.67 12.09 14.49
N ALA A 102 7.69 13.35 14.94
CA ALA A 102 7.07 13.75 16.21
C ALA A 102 5.56 13.47 16.22
N LYS A 103 4.83 13.92 15.19
CA LYS A 103 3.39 13.66 15.03
C LYS A 103 3.06 12.17 15.00
N LEU A 104 3.87 11.36 14.32
CA LEU A 104 3.70 9.92 14.30
C LEU A 104 3.87 9.33 15.70
N ARG A 105 4.89 9.74 16.47
CA ARG A 105 5.09 9.28 17.85
C ARG A 105 3.95 9.71 18.79
N GLU A 106 3.48 10.95 18.65
CA GLU A 106 2.38 11.50 19.44
C GLU A 106 1.03 10.83 19.13
N SER A 107 0.87 10.25 17.93
CA SER A 107 -0.36 9.56 17.53
C SER A 107 -0.69 8.32 18.36
N GLY A 108 0.28 7.78 19.11
CA GLY A 108 0.15 6.53 19.84
C GLY A 108 0.09 5.28 18.95
N ALA A 109 0.25 5.43 17.63
CA ALA A 109 0.31 4.30 16.71
C ALA A 109 1.62 3.51 16.89
N PRO A 110 1.59 2.17 16.79
CA PRO A 110 2.81 1.37 16.82
C PRO A 110 3.60 1.59 15.52
N ILE A 111 4.73 2.27 15.62
CA ILE A 111 5.63 2.54 14.48
C ILE A 111 6.68 1.44 14.42
N VAL A 112 6.82 0.83 13.24
CA VAL A 112 7.91 -0.11 12.93
C VAL A 112 8.78 0.56 11.89
N ASP A 113 9.97 0.98 12.29
CA ASP A 113 10.98 1.48 11.35
C ASP A 113 11.71 0.33 10.64
N TRP A 114 12.69 0.68 9.82
CA TRP A 114 13.44 -0.29 9.05
C TRP A 114 14.26 -1.26 9.92
N ASP A 115 14.89 -0.77 10.99
CA ASP A 115 15.72 -1.62 11.85
C ASP A 115 14.85 -2.55 12.69
N MET A 116 13.70 -2.06 13.17
CA MET A 116 12.68 -2.87 13.83
C MET A 116 12.13 -3.96 12.89
N TYR A 117 11.84 -3.64 11.63
CA TYR A 117 11.43 -4.63 10.63
C TYR A 117 12.50 -5.72 10.44
N ARG A 118 13.78 -5.33 10.37
CA ARG A 118 14.88 -6.29 10.24
C ARG A 118 15.03 -7.22 11.45
N ARG A 119 14.63 -6.79 12.65
CA ARG A 119 14.56 -7.68 13.83
C ARG A 119 13.49 -8.74 13.67
N ILE A 120 12.30 -8.36 13.19
CA ILE A 120 11.23 -9.32 12.84
C ILE A 120 11.77 -10.33 11.83
N GLU A 121 12.39 -9.82 10.76
CA GLU A 121 12.94 -10.67 9.71
C GLU A 121 13.95 -11.70 10.25
N ALA A 122 14.91 -11.25 11.05
CA ALA A 122 15.93 -12.12 11.64
C ALA A 122 15.32 -13.18 12.58
N ALA A 123 14.31 -12.81 13.37
CA ALA A 123 13.63 -13.76 14.25
C ALA A 123 12.86 -14.84 13.47
N GLU A 124 12.13 -14.44 12.42
CA GLU A 124 11.42 -15.37 11.55
C GLU A 124 12.38 -16.33 10.81
N ASP A 125 13.52 -15.82 10.35
CA ASP A 125 14.56 -16.62 9.69
C ASP A 125 15.22 -17.62 10.65
N ALA A 126 15.56 -17.19 11.87
CA ALA A 126 16.14 -18.06 12.90
C ALA A 126 15.18 -19.19 13.31
N ALA A 127 13.90 -18.86 13.52
CA ALA A 127 12.87 -19.84 13.82
C ALA A 127 12.61 -20.81 12.64
N GLY A 128 12.71 -20.30 11.41
CA GLY A 128 12.65 -21.11 10.19
C GLY A 128 13.81 -22.09 10.10
N ALA A 129 15.04 -21.61 10.28
CA ALA A 129 16.26 -22.41 10.20
C ALA A 129 16.26 -23.59 11.18
N ALA A 130 15.79 -23.37 12.41
CA ALA A 130 15.63 -24.43 13.41
C ALA A 130 14.67 -25.56 12.99
N LYS A 131 13.79 -25.30 12.01
CA LYS A 131 12.83 -26.25 11.44
C LYS A 131 13.20 -26.70 10.02
N GLY A 132 14.36 -26.31 9.50
CA GLY A 132 14.75 -26.57 8.11
C GLY A 132 13.92 -25.82 7.06
N LYS A 133 13.32 -24.68 7.44
CA LYS A 133 12.51 -23.80 6.58
C LYS A 133 13.29 -22.52 6.27
N PRO A 134 13.01 -21.83 5.15
CA PRO A 134 13.60 -20.52 4.89
C PRO A 134 13.15 -19.49 5.93
N ARG A 135 11.93 -19.63 6.45
CA ARG A 135 11.32 -18.70 7.40
C ARG A 135 10.16 -19.35 8.14
N GLU A 136 9.97 -18.97 9.40
CA GLU A 136 8.77 -19.22 10.19
C GLU A 136 8.12 -17.89 10.54
N LYS A 137 7.00 -17.55 9.90
CA LYS A 137 6.39 -16.22 10.06
C LYS A 137 5.72 -16.05 11.41
N LEU A 138 5.87 -14.85 11.99
CA LEU A 138 5.03 -14.39 13.08
C LEU A 138 3.64 -14.09 12.51
N THR A 139 2.60 -14.73 13.06
CA THR A 139 1.24 -14.64 12.50
C THR A 139 0.34 -13.66 13.23
N SER A 140 0.84 -13.00 14.28
CA SER A 140 0.10 -11.98 15.04
C SER A 140 0.83 -10.65 15.04
N ILE A 141 0.06 -9.56 15.09
CA ILE A 141 0.62 -8.20 15.21
C ILE A 141 1.34 -8.04 16.56
N GLU A 142 0.81 -8.64 17.62
CA GLU A 142 1.40 -8.62 18.95
C GLU A 142 2.81 -9.21 18.96
N ASP A 143 3.00 -10.39 18.38
CA ASP A 143 4.32 -11.03 18.30
C ASP A 143 5.29 -10.22 17.44
N MET A 144 4.82 -9.69 16.30
CA MET A 144 5.62 -8.82 15.44
C MET A 144 6.11 -7.58 16.19
N LEU A 145 5.22 -6.92 16.95
CA LEU A 145 5.56 -5.73 17.74
C LEU A 145 6.46 -6.05 18.93
N ALA A 146 6.24 -7.19 19.59
CA ALA A 146 7.09 -7.64 20.69
C ALA A 146 8.53 -7.90 20.21
N VAL A 147 8.72 -8.48 19.02
CA VAL A 147 10.05 -8.69 18.44
C VAL A 147 10.66 -7.39 17.92
N ALA A 148 9.88 -6.55 17.22
CA ALA A 148 10.34 -5.27 16.69
C ALA A 148 10.91 -4.36 17.78
N THR A 149 10.26 -4.31 18.94
CA THR A 149 10.61 -3.39 20.03
C THR A 149 11.65 -3.95 21.03
N GLN A 150 12.09 -5.21 20.89
CA GLN A 150 13.16 -5.77 21.72
C GLN A 150 14.43 -4.92 21.64
N GLY A 151 14.89 -4.41 22.80
CA GLY A 151 16.07 -3.57 22.90
C GLY A 151 15.81 -2.05 22.87
N HIS A 152 14.55 -1.61 22.96
CA HIS A 152 14.17 -0.24 23.30
C HIS A 152 13.76 -0.09 24.76
#